data_AF-A0AAD4BZP5-F1
#
_entry.id   AF-A0AAD4BZP5-F1
#
_cell.length_a   1.000
_cell.length_b   1.000
_cell.length_c   1.000
_cell.angle_alpha   90.00
_cell.angle_beta   90.00
_cell.angle_gamma   90.00
#
_symmetry.space_group_name_H-M   'P 1'
#
loop_
_entity.id
_entity.type
_entity.pdbx_description
1 polymer ?
#
loop_
_entity_poly.entity_id
_entity_poly.type
_entity_poly.pdbx_seq_one_letter_code
_entity_poly.pdbx_strand_id
1 'polypeptide(L)'
;MGCNWLVGATIDLSRLTCAVPTLTTMSGLENGKYLIVFAAASAPPPMPVGANESGAISPVIVGGRDNVWTVFQLPNGNYTLILEQTGPRWLSQPGEDGVFVGLMPLPGEWRINGLGDNTYSIEVPSPYWPTRAWYLDSPVPGTKVLLRVSDFPAKWNFIRVDD
;
A
#
# COMPACT_ATOMS: atom_id res chain seq x y z
N MET A 1 -61.22 -6.75 -2.77
CA MET A 1 -60.32 -7.70 -3.46
C MET A 1 -58.94 -7.56 -2.82
N GLY A 2 -58.46 -8.37 -1.88
CA GLY A 2 -58.89 -9.67 -1.38
C GLY A 2 -57.68 -10.61 -1.33
N CYS A 3 -56.72 -10.39 -0.43
CA CYS A 3 -55.72 -11.42 -0.10
C CYS A 3 -56.00 -11.96 1.30
N ASN A 4 -56.53 -13.18 1.28
CA ASN A 4 -56.90 -13.99 2.42
C ASN A 4 -55.67 -14.42 3.23
N TRP A 5 -55.87 -14.49 4.54
CA TRP A 5 -55.00 -15.22 5.47
C TRP A 5 -55.15 -16.72 5.22
N LEU A 6 -54.07 -17.39 4.83
CA LEU A 6 -53.91 -18.83 5.00
C LEU A 6 -52.92 -19.06 6.14
N VAL A 7 -53.49 -19.45 7.27
CA VAL A 7 -52.81 -20.02 8.43
C VAL A 7 -52.37 -21.43 8.04
N GLY A 8 -51.08 -21.73 8.17
CA GLY A 8 -50.56 -23.09 7.97
C GLY A 8 -49.31 -23.16 7.11
N ALA A 9 -48.23 -22.54 7.55
CA ALA A 9 -46.89 -22.93 7.11
C ALA A 9 -45.99 -22.93 8.35
N THR A 10 -45.52 -24.11 8.73
CA THR A 10 -44.41 -24.27 9.69
C THR A 10 -43.26 -23.42 9.17
N ILE A 11 -42.88 -22.39 9.91
CA ILE A 11 -41.71 -21.55 9.57
C ILE A 11 -40.49 -22.46 9.72
N ASP A 12 -39.91 -22.85 8.60
CA ASP A 12 -38.57 -23.40 8.58
C ASP A 12 -37.60 -22.26 8.91
N LEU A 13 -37.14 -22.23 10.17
CA LEU A 13 -36.22 -21.24 10.70
C LEU A 13 -34.79 -21.37 10.10
N SER A 14 -34.54 -22.31 9.19
CA SER A 14 -33.22 -22.49 8.56
C SER A 14 -32.90 -21.50 7.43
N ARG A 15 -33.83 -20.62 7.04
CA ARG A 15 -33.66 -19.73 5.86
C ARG A 15 -33.76 -18.23 6.11
N LEU A 16 -33.69 -17.79 7.37
CA LEU A 16 -33.55 -16.37 7.72
C LEU A 16 -32.08 -16.02 7.98
N THR A 17 -31.23 -16.12 6.96
CA THR A 17 -30.00 -15.33 6.94
C THR A 17 -30.34 -14.00 6.30
N CYS A 18 -30.72 -13.02 7.11
CA CYS A 18 -30.56 -11.62 6.72
C CYS A 18 -29.08 -11.45 6.40
N ALA A 19 -28.73 -11.34 5.13
CA ALA A 19 -27.42 -10.86 4.73
C ALA A 19 -27.30 -9.44 5.30
N VAL A 20 -26.64 -9.34 6.45
CA VAL A 20 -26.12 -8.06 6.93
C VAL A 20 -25.26 -7.58 5.77
N PRO A 21 -25.55 -6.43 5.14
CA PRO A 21 -24.59 -5.84 4.22
C PRO A 21 -23.32 -5.67 5.05
N THR A 22 -22.31 -6.50 4.78
CA THR A 22 -20.98 -6.30 5.32
C THR A 22 -20.64 -4.88 4.93
N LEU A 23 -20.59 -3.99 5.94
CA LEU A 23 -19.90 -2.73 5.77
C LEU A 23 -18.57 -3.11 5.14
N THR A 24 -18.33 -2.70 3.91
CA THR A 24 -16.98 -2.71 3.36
C THR A 24 -16.21 -1.74 4.24
N THR A 25 -15.71 -2.22 5.38
CA THR A 25 -14.57 -1.61 6.04
C THR A 25 -13.60 -1.37 4.92
N MET A 26 -13.21 -0.12 4.68
CA MET A 26 -12.16 0.21 3.71
C MET A 26 -10.99 -0.71 4.06
N SER A 27 -10.86 -1.82 3.33
CA SER A 27 -9.95 -2.88 3.72
C SER A 27 -8.58 -2.31 3.49
N GLY A 28 -7.73 -2.35 4.51
CA GLY A 28 -6.32 -2.04 4.34
C GLY A 28 -5.74 -2.84 3.17
N LEU A 29 -4.62 -2.37 2.63
CA LEU A 29 -3.91 -3.10 1.59
C LEU A 29 -3.61 -4.53 2.09
N GLU A 30 -3.98 -5.54 1.31
CA GLU A 30 -3.75 -6.93 1.73
C GLU A 30 -2.26 -7.29 1.73
N ASN A 31 -1.86 -8.22 2.59
CA ASN A 31 -0.52 -8.79 2.55
C ASN A 31 -0.28 -9.50 1.20
N GLY A 32 0.93 -9.36 0.65
CA GLY A 32 1.27 -9.98 -0.62
C GLY A 32 2.48 -9.34 -1.29
N LYS A 33 2.75 -9.77 -2.54
CA LYS A 33 3.80 -9.20 -3.38
C LYS A 33 3.22 -8.18 -4.33
N TYR A 34 3.91 -7.05 -4.47
CA TYR A 34 3.42 -5.92 -5.26
C TYR A 34 4.54 -5.24 -6.04
N LEU A 35 4.18 -4.72 -7.21
CA LEU A 35 4.86 -3.58 -7.82
C LEU A 35 4.20 -2.30 -7.31
N ILE A 36 5.02 -1.33 -6.91
CA ILE A 36 4.54 -0.03 -6.42
C ILE A 36 4.83 1.02 -7.48
N VAL A 37 3.80 1.70 -7.97
CA VAL A 37 3.89 2.56 -9.15
C VAL A 37 3.29 3.92 -8.87
N PHE A 38 3.93 5.00 -9.33
CA PHE A 38 3.38 6.35 -9.17
C PHE A 38 2.13 6.54 -10.03
N ALA A 39 1.00 6.90 -9.41
CA ALA A 39 -0.31 6.85 -10.07
C ALA A 39 -0.53 7.96 -11.11
N ALA A 40 0.20 9.08 -11.01
CA ALA A 40 0.08 10.19 -11.98
C ALA A 40 0.93 9.98 -13.26
N ALA A 41 1.62 8.86 -13.40
CA ALA A 41 2.40 8.53 -14.59
C ALA A 41 1.47 8.08 -15.74
N SER A 42 1.26 8.94 -16.74
CA SER A 42 0.31 8.69 -17.84
C SER A 42 0.92 8.01 -19.08
N ALA A 43 2.24 8.07 -19.28
CA ALA A 43 3.03 7.32 -20.27
C ALA A 43 4.51 7.79 -20.19
N PRO A 44 5.54 6.97 -20.49
CA PRO A 44 5.53 5.55 -20.91
C PRO A 44 5.06 4.61 -19.78
N PRO A 45 4.95 3.26 -19.96
CA PRO A 45 4.35 2.39 -18.94
C PRO A 45 4.94 2.68 -17.57
N PRO A 46 4.09 2.89 -16.56
CA PRO A 46 4.51 3.54 -15.35
C PRO A 46 5.45 2.59 -14.61
N MET A 47 6.68 3.05 -14.42
CA MET A 47 7.76 2.22 -13.89
C MET A 47 7.58 2.01 -12.39
N PRO A 48 7.74 0.78 -11.90
CA PRO A 48 7.70 0.53 -10.47
C PRO A 48 8.90 1.17 -9.78
N VAL A 49 8.70 1.54 -8.53
CA VAL A 49 9.81 1.96 -7.68
C VAL A 49 10.47 0.74 -7.06
N GLY A 50 11.75 0.88 -6.82
CA GLY A 50 12.60 -0.20 -6.37
C GLY A 50 13.95 0.34 -5.93
N ALA A 51 14.95 -0.52 -5.87
CA ALA A 51 16.33 -0.11 -5.63
C ALA A 51 17.26 -0.77 -6.65
N ASN A 52 18.42 -0.16 -6.83
CA ASN A 52 19.56 -0.80 -7.49
C ASN A 52 20.52 -1.25 -6.39
N GLU A 53 21.04 -2.47 -6.45
CA GLU A 53 22.04 -2.95 -5.50
C GLU A 53 23.25 -2.01 -5.44
N SER A 54 23.41 -1.29 -4.34
CA SER A 54 24.52 -0.35 -4.19
C SER A 54 25.06 -0.28 -2.75
N GLY A 55 25.11 -1.42 -2.05
CA GLY A 55 25.69 -1.53 -0.70
C GLY A 55 24.66 -1.79 0.41
N ALA A 56 24.99 -1.41 1.64
CA ALA A 56 24.20 -1.69 2.85
C ALA A 56 22.86 -0.92 2.90
N ILE A 57 22.82 0.26 2.27
CA ILE A 57 21.65 1.12 2.15
C ILE A 57 21.60 1.63 0.71
N SER A 58 20.44 1.55 0.07
CA SER A 58 20.19 2.03 -1.29
C SER A 58 18.94 2.89 -1.34
N PRO A 59 18.95 4.02 -2.07
CA PRO A 59 17.76 4.85 -2.22
C PRO A 59 16.68 4.11 -3.02
N VAL A 60 15.41 4.36 -2.67
CA VAL A 60 14.29 3.93 -3.49
C VAL A 60 14.16 4.89 -4.68
N ILE A 61 14.14 4.34 -5.89
CA ILE A 61 14.11 5.08 -7.14
C ILE A 61 13.08 4.50 -8.09
N VAL A 62 12.60 5.33 -9.02
CA VAL A 62 11.79 4.88 -10.16
C VAL A 62 12.65 4.00 -11.08
N GLY A 63 12.11 2.85 -11.49
CA GLY A 63 12.81 1.93 -12.39
C GLY A 63 14.01 1.23 -11.74
N GLY A 64 13.99 1.08 -10.41
CA GLY A 64 14.97 0.24 -9.71
C GLY A 64 14.92 -1.20 -10.24
N ARG A 65 16.08 -1.85 -10.31
CA ARG A 65 16.21 -3.23 -10.81
C ARG A 65 15.45 -4.22 -9.94
N ASP A 66 15.55 -4.03 -8.63
CA ASP A 66 14.81 -4.79 -7.64
C ASP A 66 13.55 -4.01 -7.28
N ASN A 67 12.38 -4.49 -7.71
CA ASN A 67 11.15 -3.68 -7.69
C ASN A 67 9.89 -4.45 -7.24
N VAL A 68 10.05 -5.72 -6.88
CA VAL A 68 8.99 -6.52 -6.25
C VAL A 68 9.10 -6.37 -4.74
N TRP A 69 8.02 -5.89 -4.15
CA TRP A 69 7.89 -5.63 -2.72
C TRP A 69 6.96 -6.65 -2.08
N THR A 70 7.44 -7.36 -1.07
CA THR A 70 6.56 -8.06 -0.14
C THR A 70 6.07 -7.08 0.92
N VAL A 71 4.75 -6.95 1.02
CA VAL A 71 4.07 -6.04 1.93
C VAL A 71 3.40 -6.86 3.03
N PHE A 72 3.67 -6.50 4.29
CA PHE A 72 3.06 -7.12 5.46
C PHE A 72 2.45 -6.07 6.37
N GLN A 73 1.19 -6.25 6.73
CA GLN A 73 0.53 -5.50 7.78
C GLN A 73 0.98 -6.01 9.14
N LEU A 74 1.39 -5.07 9.99
CA LEU A 74 1.78 -5.27 11.37
C LEU A 74 0.54 -5.28 12.30
N PRO A 75 0.63 -5.86 13.51
CA PRO A 75 -0.51 -5.92 14.44
C PRO A 75 -1.10 -4.56 14.83
N ASN A 76 -0.33 -3.48 14.70
CA ASN A 76 -0.78 -2.10 14.97
C ASN A 76 -1.48 -1.44 13.77
N GLY A 77 -1.65 -2.16 12.65
CA GLY A 77 -2.29 -1.68 11.42
C GLY A 77 -1.36 -0.96 10.44
N ASN A 78 -0.12 -0.65 10.83
CA ASN A 78 0.93 -0.16 9.93
C ASN A 78 1.48 -1.29 9.06
N TYR A 79 2.40 -0.97 8.15
CA TYR A 79 2.97 -1.90 7.19
C TYR A 79 4.49 -1.88 7.24
N THR A 80 5.08 -3.02 6.92
CA THR A 80 6.48 -3.14 6.53
C THR A 80 6.58 -3.62 5.08
N LEU A 81 7.61 -3.17 4.38
CA LEU A 81 7.83 -3.46 2.97
C LEU A 81 9.25 -4.02 2.81
N ILE A 82 9.37 -5.15 2.12
CA ILE A 82 10.62 -5.89 1.92
C ILE A 82 10.86 -6.09 0.43
N LEU A 83 12.05 -5.76 -0.03
CA LEU A 83 12.52 -6.02 -1.38
C LEU A 83 13.13 -7.44 -1.43
N GLU A 84 12.62 -8.30 -2.30
CA GLU A 84 12.96 -9.74 -2.29
C GLU A 84 14.16 -10.12 -3.16
N GLN A 85 14.34 -9.43 -4.30
CA GLN A 85 15.14 -9.95 -5.41
C GLN A 85 16.65 -10.09 -5.11
N THR A 86 17.16 -9.41 -4.08
CA THR A 86 18.59 -9.37 -3.73
C THR A 86 18.88 -9.66 -2.26
N GLY A 87 18.01 -10.49 -1.67
CA GLY A 87 17.98 -10.78 -0.23
C GLY A 87 17.07 -9.80 0.53
N PRO A 88 16.55 -10.18 1.70
CA PRO A 88 15.51 -9.41 2.39
C PRO A 88 16.06 -8.07 2.85
N ARG A 89 15.79 -7.01 2.08
CA ARG A 89 16.10 -5.62 2.44
C ARG A 89 14.79 -4.92 2.73
N TRP A 90 14.69 -4.34 3.92
CA TRP A 90 13.48 -3.67 4.31
C TRP A 90 13.54 -2.18 3.99
N LEU A 91 12.37 -1.64 3.75
CA LEU A 91 12.14 -0.22 3.60
C LEU A 91 12.41 0.51 4.92
N SER A 92 13.14 1.61 4.85
CA SER A 92 13.56 2.41 5.99
C SER A 92 13.67 3.89 5.62
N GLN A 93 13.82 4.73 6.64
CA GLN A 93 14.04 6.18 6.52
C GLN A 93 15.17 6.61 7.47
N PRO A 94 16.44 6.30 7.15
CA PRO A 94 17.59 6.63 8.01
C PRO A 94 17.82 8.14 8.22
N GLY A 95 17.12 9.01 7.49
CA GLY A 95 17.20 10.47 7.61
C GLY A 95 15.89 11.15 7.22
N GLU A 96 15.88 12.48 7.18
CA GLU A 96 14.63 13.25 7.06
C GLU A 96 14.05 13.37 5.65
N ASP A 97 14.87 13.18 4.62
CA ASP A 97 14.57 13.62 3.25
C ASP A 97 14.40 12.51 2.21
N GLY A 98 14.42 11.23 2.59
CA GLY A 98 14.40 10.17 1.59
C GLY A 98 13.92 8.82 2.10
N VAL A 99 13.54 7.99 1.14
CA VAL A 99 13.14 6.61 1.33
C VAL A 99 14.25 5.69 0.87
N PHE A 100 14.61 4.70 1.69
CA PHE A 100 15.74 3.83 1.44
C PHE A 100 15.38 2.37 1.72
N VAL A 101 16.10 1.45 1.12
CA VAL A 101 16.11 0.03 1.51
C VAL A 101 17.47 -0.35 2.06
N GLY A 102 17.49 -1.23 3.03
CA GLY A 102 18.75 -1.71 3.59
C GLY A 102 18.58 -2.86 4.56
N LEU A 103 19.71 -3.35 5.05
CA LEU A 103 19.78 -4.29 6.17
C LEU A 103 19.93 -3.57 7.52
N MET A 104 20.16 -2.26 7.49
CA MET A 104 20.22 -1.35 8.64
C MET A 104 19.85 0.06 8.16
N PRO A 105 19.20 0.90 8.99
CA PRO A 105 18.65 0.62 10.33
C PRO A 105 17.47 -0.36 10.26
N LEU A 106 16.84 -0.72 11.40
CA LEU A 106 15.69 -1.64 11.47
C LEU A 106 14.55 -1.29 10.48
N PRO A 107 13.67 -2.27 10.15
CA PRO A 107 12.52 -2.04 9.28
C PRO A 107 11.70 -0.82 9.72
N GLY A 108 11.43 0.08 8.77
CA GLY A 108 10.54 1.20 8.98
C GLY A 108 9.09 0.74 8.99
N GLU A 109 8.28 1.32 9.87
CA GLU A 109 6.83 1.20 9.81
C GLU A 109 6.24 2.30 8.94
N TRP A 110 5.25 1.94 8.13
CA TRP A 110 4.59 2.83 7.18
C TRP A 110 3.08 2.76 7.34
N ARG A 111 2.42 3.91 7.31
CA ARG A 111 0.96 3.97 7.18
C ARG A 111 0.61 3.96 5.70
N ILE A 112 -0.19 2.99 5.26
CA ILE A 112 -0.71 2.92 3.89
C ILE A 112 -2.21 3.18 3.94
N ASN A 113 -2.65 4.31 3.40
CA ASN A 113 -4.07 4.70 3.37
C ASN A 113 -4.63 4.54 1.96
N GLY A 114 -5.79 3.89 1.85
CA GLY A 114 -6.55 3.87 0.59
C GLY A 114 -7.15 5.24 0.29
N LEU A 115 -6.96 5.73 -0.93
CA LEU A 115 -7.44 7.04 -1.40
C LEU A 115 -8.62 6.91 -2.39
N GLY A 116 -9.08 5.69 -2.67
CA GLY A 116 -10.04 5.38 -3.73
C GLY A 116 -9.37 5.01 -5.05
N ASP A 117 -10.14 4.46 -6.00
CA ASP A 117 -9.70 4.10 -7.35
C ASP A 117 -8.43 3.22 -7.40
N ASN A 118 -8.28 2.33 -6.42
CA ASN A 118 -7.10 1.46 -6.25
C ASN A 118 -5.77 2.24 -6.05
N THR A 119 -5.86 3.49 -5.60
CA THR A 119 -4.71 4.33 -5.25
C THR A 119 -4.53 4.45 -3.74
N TYR A 120 -3.28 4.62 -3.33
CA TYR A 120 -2.86 4.65 -1.93
C TYR A 120 -1.87 5.79 -1.68
N SER A 121 -1.81 6.29 -0.45
CA SER A 121 -0.65 7.05 0.05
C SER A 121 0.22 6.15 0.91
N ILE A 122 1.53 6.45 0.96
CA ILE A 122 2.50 5.79 1.82
C ILE A 122 3.12 6.86 2.70
N GLU A 123 2.97 6.72 4.01
CA GLU A 123 3.21 7.79 4.96
C GLU A 123 4.01 7.32 6.17
N VAL A 124 4.75 8.25 6.77
CA VAL A 124 5.36 8.02 8.09
C VAL A 124 4.24 8.04 9.13
N PRO A 125 4.12 7.00 9.99
CA PRO A 125 3.17 7.01 11.10
C PRO A 125 3.45 8.22 12.01
N SER A 126 2.48 9.12 12.14
CA SER A 126 2.56 10.31 12.96
C SER A 126 1.20 10.65 13.54
N PRO A 127 1.11 11.02 14.84
CA PRO A 127 -0.12 11.56 15.41
C PRO A 127 -0.38 13.01 14.97
N TYR A 128 0.62 13.69 14.38
CA TYR A 128 0.53 15.07 13.92
C TYR A 128 0.21 15.15 12.44
N TRP A 129 -0.64 16.10 12.07
CA TRP A 129 -1.06 16.39 10.70
C TRP A 129 -0.64 17.82 10.30
N PRO A 130 -0.12 18.04 9.07
CA PRO A 130 0.19 17.03 8.05
C PRO A 130 1.39 16.14 8.40
N THR A 131 1.34 14.88 7.94
CA THR A 131 2.46 13.95 8.09
C THR A 131 3.41 14.02 6.91
N ARG A 132 4.60 13.41 7.05
CA ARG A 132 5.49 13.14 5.93
C ARG A 132 4.98 11.96 5.12
N ALA A 133 4.88 12.14 3.82
CA ALA A 133 4.47 11.13 2.88
C ALA A 133 5.54 10.91 1.82
N TRP A 134 5.49 9.75 1.19
CA TRP A 134 6.18 9.52 -0.06
C TRP A 134 5.79 10.57 -1.07
N TYR A 135 6.79 11.07 -1.79
CA TYR A 135 6.63 12.08 -2.80
C TYR A 135 7.62 11.80 -3.93
N LEU A 136 7.22 12.17 -5.15
CA LEU A 136 8.01 11.95 -6.34
C LEU A 136 7.91 13.17 -7.24
N ASP A 137 9.06 13.80 -7.51
CA ASP A 137 9.14 14.98 -8.38
C ASP A 137 8.86 14.65 -9.85
N SER A 138 9.23 13.45 -10.29
CA SER A 138 9.13 13.04 -11.68
C SER A 138 9.05 11.51 -11.83
N PRO A 139 8.22 10.97 -12.74
CA PRO A 139 8.16 9.55 -13.04
C PRO A 139 9.31 9.04 -13.93
N VAL A 140 10.37 9.84 -14.12
CA VAL A 140 11.52 9.46 -14.95
C VAL A 140 12.39 8.42 -14.23
N PRO A 141 12.90 7.37 -14.91
CA PRO A 141 13.78 6.37 -14.30
C PRO A 141 14.99 7.01 -13.60
N GLY A 142 15.37 6.46 -12.44
CA GLY A 142 16.45 6.99 -11.60
C GLY A 142 16.04 8.11 -10.65
N THR A 143 14.83 8.66 -10.78
CA THR A 143 14.30 9.66 -9.83
C THR A 143 14.10 9.03 -8.46
N LYS A 144 14.60 9.69 -7.41
CA LYS A 144 14.47 9.22 -6.02
C LYS A 144 13.07 9.48 -5.48
N VAL A 145 12.57 8.54 -4.70
CA VAL A 145 11.39 8.75 -3.85
C VAL A 145 11.83 9.50 -2.60
N LEU A 146 11.16 10.63 -2.34
CA LEU A 146 11.47 11.53 -1.24
C LEU A 146 10.39 11.45 -0.17
N LEU A 147 10.70 11.98 1.01
CA LEU A 147 9.71 12.28 2.04
C LEU A 147 9.43 13.78 2.08
N ARG A 148 8.15 14.15 2.02
CA ARG A 148 7.70 15.54 2.10
C ARG A 148 6.49 15.64 3.01
N VAL A 149 6.42 16.71 3.80
CA VAL A 149 5.20 17.09 4.50
C VAL A 149 4.18 17.53 3.44
N SER A 150 3.00 16.92 3.41
CA SER A 150 1.97 17.26 2.44
C SER A 150 0.57 17.01 2.99
N ASP A 151 -0.33 17.95 2.72
CA ASP A 151 -1.78 17.79 2.94
C ASP A 151 -2.41 16.88 1.86
N PHE A 152 -1.74 16.76 0.71
CA PHE A 152 -2.13 15.94 -0.44
C PHE A 152 -0.99 14.99 -0.79
N PRO A 153 -0.90 13.82 -0.13
CA PRO A 153 0.18 12.89 -0.37
C PRO A 153 0.17 12.38 -1.82
N ALA A 154 1.34 12.01 -2.34
CA ALA A 154 1.43 11.37 -3.64
C ALA A 154 0.59 10.09 -3.69
N LYS A 155 -0.03 9.84 -4.84
CA LYS A 155 -0.84 8.65 -5.09
C LYS A 155 0.00 7.55 -5.72
N TRP A 156 -0.15 6.34 -5.21
CA TRP A 156 0.57 5.16 -5.63
C TRP A 156 -0.39 4.01 -5.94
N ASN A 157 -0.12 3.28 -7.00
CA ASN A 157 -0.82 2.03 -7.33
C ASN A 157 -0.01 0.85 -6.78
N PHE A 158 -0.69 -0.07 -6.12
CA PHE A 158 -0.14 -1.37 -5.74
C PHE A 158 -0.67 -2.43 -6.70
N ILE A 159 0.20 -2.94 -7.56
CA ILE A 159 -0.15 -3.96 -8.56
C ILE A 159 0.32 -5.30 -8.02
N ARG A 160 -0.63 -6.19 -7.72
CA ARG A 160 -0.31 -7.51 -7.16
C ARG A 160 0.48 -8.34 -8.17
N VAL A 161 1.50 -9.03 -7.66
CA VAL A 161 2.31 -9.99 -8.41
C VAL A 161 1.92 -11.37 -7.88
N ASP A 162 1.40 -12.22 -8.76
CA ASP A 162 1.08 -13.60 -8.40
C ASP A 162 2.39 -14.41 -8.23
N ASP A 163 2.37 -15.35 -7.29
CA ASP A 163 3.47 -16.29 -7.04
C ASP A 163 3.54 -17.41 -8.10
#